data_AF-A0A951LTK5-F1
#
_entry.id   AF-A0A951LTK5-F1
#
_cell.length_a   1.000
_cell.length_b   1.000
_cell.length_c   1.000
_cell.angle_alpha   90.00
_cell.angle_beta   90.00
_cell.angle_gamma   90.00
#
_symmetry.space_group_name_H-M   'P 1'
#
loop_
_entity.id
_entity.type
_entity.pdbx_description
1 polymer ?
#
loop_
_entity_poly.entity_id
_entity_poly.type
_entity_poly.pdbx_seq_one_letter_code
_entity_poly.pdbx_strand_id
1 'polypeptide(L)'
;VHGLPAKSPDIKDERKGPKVGAPDQAIAGFVKAAGLKSIADAKVQKDAKGDFYVAVIEKKGRAAIDVIGGIVPQVVKSFPWPKSMRWGAGSAQEGALNWVRPLHSIIATFGPETEEPEVIPLAVGGIKAGNETRGHRFMAPAPLKVKRFADYVAALEKAKVVLDPARRREIILADAKNLAFAQGYELVEDETLLAEVAGLVEWPVVLMGTFDAAFLAIPGEVIRATIRNNQKCFVLRDPKTGKLANKFVLVANEEASDGGKKIVEGNERVIRARLSDAKFFYDTDLKTKLEDRLPKFEQIVFHEKLGTQAARIHRIVALAGQLADLVGADRAKAERAAQLAKADLLTEVVGEFPETQGLMGRYYAQAQNEDEAVAHAIEDHYKPQGPKDLVPADPVSIAVALADKLDMLTGFWAIDEKPTGSKDPFALRRAALGVIRIVLDNELRLPLGRLAKTKDLLAFFADRLKVQLREQGARHDLVDAVFALEGQDDLLLIVRRVEALGKFLATEDGKNLLAGVKRASNILGIEEKKDKKQYSGAPETAKLTAPEEQALATAVAAAKKDASATVAKEDFAAAMSAMAKLRGPVDAFFDKVKVNDDDKAVRENRLKLLSEIREATRAVADFSRIEG
;
A
#
# COMPACT_ATOMS: atom_id res chain seq x y z
N VAL A 1 -17.14 2.19 26.73
CA VAL A 1 -15.86 2.92 26.78
C VAL A 1 -15.50 3.11 28.24
N HIS A 2 -14.34 2.63 28.67
CA HIS A 2 -13.88 2.79 30.06
C HIS A 2 -13.00 4.03 30.18
N GLY A 3 -12.88 4.58 31.39
CA GLY A 3 -11.96 5.69 31.69
C GLY A 3 -12.43 7.08 31.23
N LEU A 4 -13.71 7.24 30.88
CA LEU A 4 -14.27 8.57 30.61
C LEU A 4 -14.59 9.29 31.93
N PRO A 5 -14.11 10.53 32.13
CA PRO A 5 -14.45 11.30 33.32
C PRO A 5 -15.93 11.70 33.30
N ALA A 6 -16.56 11.79 34.48
CA ALA A 6 -17.96 12.21 34.61
C ALA A 6 -18.22 13.65 34.14
N LYS A 7 -17.16 14.48 34.08
CA LYS A 7 -17.20 15.87 33.65
C LYS A 7 -15.95 16.20 32.85
N SER A 8 -16.09 16.99 31.79
CA SER A 8 -14.92 17.54 31.08
C SER A 8 -14.14 18.48 32.03
N PRO A 9 -12.81 18.62 31.88
CA PRO A 9 -12.08 19.60 32.66
C PRO A 9 -12.57 21.02 32.39
N ASP A 10 -12.44 21.89 33.38
CA ASP A 10 -12.63 23.33 33.19
C ASP A 10 -11.45 23.84 32.34
N ILE A 11 -11.74 24.56 31.26
CA ILE A 11 -10.71 25.11 30.37
C ILE A 11 -10.56 26.59 30.69
N LYS A 12 -9.32 26.99 30.99
CA LYS A 12 -8.93 28.38 31.13
C LYS A 12 -8.01 28.73 29.97
N ASP A 13 -8.48 29.61 29.10
CA ASP A 13 -7.72 30.09 27.95
C ASP A 13 -7.42 31.59 28.14
N GLU A 14 -6.17 31.99 27.90
CA GLU A 14 -5.73 33.36 28.07
C GLU A 14 -5.44 33.97 26.69
N ARG A 15 -6.33 34.86 26.26
CA ARG A 15 -6.18 35.54 24.97
C ARG A 15 -5.55 36.91 25.18
N LYS A 16 -4.29 37.05 24.76
CA LYS A 16 -3.58 38.34 24.77
C LYS A 16 -4.19 39.28 23.72
N GLY A 17 -4.60 40.44 24.18
CA GLY A 17 -5.19 41.52 23.40
C GLY A 17 -4.21 42.66 23.13
N PRO A 18 -4.72 43.81 22.67
CA PRO A 18 -3.89 44.96 22.35
C PRO A 18 -3.29 45.61 23.60
N LYS A 19 -2.29 46.47 23.39
CA LYS A 19 -1.62 47.25 24.44
C LYS A 19 -2.62 48.22 25.10
N VAL A 20 -2.46 48.48 26.40
CA VAL A 20 -3.23 49.50 27.13
C VAL A 20 -3.03 50.86 26.46
N GLY A 21 -4.12 51.53 26.10
CA GLY A 21 -4.10 52.78 25.33
C GLY A 21 -4.10 52.62 23.80
N ALA A 22 -4.29 51.39 23.28
CA ALA A 22 -4.50 51.17 21.85
C ALA A 22 -5.79 51.85 21.34
N PRO A 23 -5.90 52.15 20.03
CA PRO A 23 -7.08 52.80 19.46
C PRO A 23 -8.38 52.03 19.77
N ASP A 24 -9.47 52.77 20.01
CA ASP A 24 -10.76 52.23 20.45
C ASP A 24 -11.29 51.10 19.55
N GLN A 25 -10.98 51.17 18.25
CA GLN A 25 -11.37 50.13 17.29
C GLN A 25 -10.67 48.78 17.53
N ALA A 26 -9.40 48.80 17.96
CA ALA A 26 -8.64 47.60 18.31
C ALA A 26 -9.12 47.01 19.64
N ILE A 27 -9.46 47.87 20.61
CA ILE A 27 -10.05 47.46 21.89
C ILE A 27 -11.43 46.84 21.67
N ALA A 28 -12.30 47.47 20.88
CA ALA A 28 -13.62 46.95 20.55
C ALA A 28 -13.57 45.61 19.80
N GLY A 29 -12.63 45.46 18.85
CA GLY A 29 -12.39 44.20 18.15
C GLY A 29 -11.96 43.07 19.07
N PHE A 30 -11.08 43.36 20.03
CA PHE A 30 -10.64 42.39 21.04
C PHE A 30 -11.76 41.99 22.01
N VAL A 31 -12.51 42.95 22.56
CA VAL A 31 -13.66 42.69 23.44
C VAL A 31 -14.67 41.77 22.76
N LYS A 32 -15.01 42.05 21.48
CA LYS A 32 -15.92 41.22 20.68
C LYS A 32 -15.35 39.83 20.40
N ALA A 33 -14.07 39.73 20.01
CA ALA A 33 -13.44 38.45 19.67
C ALA A 33 -13.20 37.54 20.89
N ALA A 34 -12.95 38.13 22.06
CA ALA A 34 -12.79 37.41 23.33
C ALA A 34 -14.12 37.14 24.04
N GLY A 35 -15.24 37.67 23.55
CA GLY A 35 -16.57 37.49 24.15
C GLY A 35 -16.77 38.24 25.47
N LEU A 36 -15.99 39.28 25.72
CA LEU A 36 -16.10 40.13 26.90
C LEU A 36 -17.24 41.14 26.72
N LYS A 37 -17.89 41.58 27.81
CA LYS A 37 -18.94 42.62 27.76
C LYS A 37 -18.33 44.01 27.68
N SER A 38 -17.17 44.21 28.30
CA SER A 38 -16.41 45.45 28.27
C SER A 38 -14.91 45.16 28.39
N ILE A 39 -14.07 46.15 28.07
CA ILE A 39 -12.62 46.03 28.28
C ILE A 39 -12.24 45.96 29.78
N ALA A 40 -13.11 46.44 30.68
CA ALA A 40 -12.91 46.33 32.12
C ALA A 40 -12.93 44.88 32.63
N ASP A 41 -13.50 43.96 31.84
CA ASP A 41 -13.52 42.52 32.13
C ASP A 41 -12.19 41.83 31.74
N ALA A 42 -11.27 42.53 31.07
CA ALA A 42 -9.94 42.04 30.75
C ALA A 42 -8.93 42.38 31.86
N LYS A 43 -8.00 41.48 32.13
CA LYS A 43 -6.89 41.73 33.07
C LYS A 43 -5.78 42.49 32.36
N VAL A 44 -5.19 43.48 33.03
CA VAL A 44 -3.98 44.14 32.53
C VAL A 44 -2.77 43.35 33.00
N GLN A 45 -2.00 42.82 32.05
CA GLN A 45 -0.75 42.12 32.33
C GLN A 45 0.44 43.02 31.95
N LYS A 46 1.30 43.29 32.94
CA LYS A 46 2.54 44.04 32.72
C LYS A 46 3.55 43.18 31.98
N ASP A 47 4.15 43.74 30.94
CA ASP A 47 5.16 43.09 30.11
C ASP A 47 6.30 44.09 29.82
N ALA A 48 7.51 43.61 29.54
CA ALA A 48 8.70 44.45 29.33
C ALA A 48 8.55 45.42 28.15
N LYS A 49 7.59 45.18 27.23
CA LYS A 49 7.27 46.00 26.07
C LYS A 49 6.03 46.91 26.28
N GLY A 50 5.50 46.93 27.50
CA GLY A 50 4.35 47.70 27.96
C GLY A 50 3.13 46.83 28.28
N ASP A 51 2.14 47.42 28.95
CA ASP A 51 1.01 46.69 29.52
C ASP A 51 -0.01 46.26 28.45
N PHE A 52 -0.50 45.01 28.51
CA PHE A 52 -1.47 44.47 27.55
C PHE A 52 -2.76 44.03 28.25
N TYR A 53 -3.89 44.15 27.55
CA TYR A 53 -5.15 43.54 27.99
C TYR A 53 -5.13 42.05 27.70
N VAL A 54 -5.53 41.22 28.67
CA VAL A 54 -5.60 39.76 28.55
C VAL A 54 -6.99 39.31 28.99
N ALA A 55 -7.69 38.62 28.10
CA ALA A 55 -8.99 38.04 28.39
C ALA A 55 -8.77 36.63 28.93
N VAL A 56 -9.18 36.41 30.17
CA VAL A 56 -9.22 35.08 30.77
C VAL A 56 -10.58 34.48 30.49
N ILE A 57 -10.63 33.55 29.54
CA ILE A 57 -11.86 32.88 29.13
C ILE A 57 -11.94 31.56 29.90
N GLU A 58 -12.79 31.54 30.94
CA GLU A 58 -13.08 30.33 31.70
C GLU A 58 -14.32 29.64 31.14
N LYS A 59 -14.13 28.47 30.56
CA LYS A 59 -15.22 27.58 30.14
C LYS A 59 -15.34 26.48 31.19
N LYS A 60 -16.39 26.57 32.01
CA LYS A 60 -16.74 25.48 32.92
C LYS A 60 -16.95 24.19 32.12
N GLY A 61 -16.38 23.12 32.61
CA GLY A 61 -16.57 21.78 32.09
C GLY A 61 -18.04 21.38 32.14
N ARG A 62 -18.43 20.50 31.22
CA ARG A 62 -19.80 19.99 31.09
C ARG A 62 -19.86 18.55 31.55
N ALA A 63 -21.03 18.10 32.02
CA ALA A 63 -21.25 16.71 32.35
C ALA A 63 -21.06 15.84 31.09
N ALA A 64 -20.45 14.67 31.26
CA ALA A 64 -20.19 13.76 30.15
C ALA A 64 -21.48 13.35 29.42
N ILE A 65 -22.56 13.13 30.17
CA ILE A 65 -23.89 12.80 29.63
C ILE A 65 -24.37 13.86 28.63
N ASP A 66 -24.27 15.15 28.98
CA ASP A 66 -24.69 16.25 28.09
C ASP A 66 -23.80 16.35 26.85
N VAL A 67 -22.49 16.17 27.03
CA VAL A 67 -21.52 16.22 25.94
C VAL A 67 -21.77 15.08 24.95
N ILE A 68 -21.91 13.85 25.45
CA ILE A 68 -22.17 12.66 24.64
C ILE A 68 -23.54 12.79 23.95
N GLY A 69 -24.57 13.23 24.68
CA GLY A 69 -25.91 13.43 24.14
C GLY A 69 -25.97 14.45 23.00
N GLY A 70 -25.11 15.48 23.04
CA GLY A 70 -24.99 16.46 21.95
C GLY A 70 -24.16 15.96 20.75
N ILE A 71 -23.07 15.23 20.98
CA ILE A 71 -22.11 14.84 19.93
C ILE A 71 -22.61 13.63 19.13
N VAL A 72 -23.10 12.58 19.79
CA VAL A 72 -23.44 11.31 19.13
C VAL A 72 -24.45 11.48 18.00
N PRO A 73 -25.57 12.22 18.17
CA PRO A 73 -26.52 12.43 17.07
C PRO A 73 -25.91 13.15 15.87
N GLN A 74 -24.96 14.06 16.07
CA GLN A 74 -24.28 14.76 14.98
C GLN A 74 -23.37 13.81 14.21
N VAL A 75 -22.58 13.00 14.92
CA VAL A 75 -21.71 11.98 14.32
C VAL A 75 -22.52 11.00 13.48
N VAL A 76 -23.64 10.51 13.99
CA VAL A 76 -24.51 9.57 13.25
C VAL A 76 -25.11 10.24 11.99
N LYS A 77 -25.45 11.53 12.04
CA LYS A 77 -26.00 12.24 10.86
C LYS A 77 -24.96 12.57 9.80
N SER A 78 -23.71 12.85 10.20
CA SER A 78 -22.64 13.28 9.29
C SER A 78 -21.71 12.15 8.84
N PHE A 79 -21.93 10.92 9.33
CA PHE A 79 -21.05 9.79 9.02
C PHE A 79 -21.07 9.46 7.51
N PRO A 80 -19.93 9.49 6.81
CA PRO A 80 -19.88 9.27 5.37
C PRO A 80 -19.92 7.77 5.05
N TRP A 81 -21.11 7.24 4.83
CA TRP A 81 -21.29 5.86 4.39
C TRP A 81 -21.14 5.73 2.87
N PRO A 82 -20.38 4.73 2.35
CA PRO A 82 -20.29 4.48 0.91
C PRO A 82 -21.65 4.15 0.28
N LYS A 83 -22.52 3.47 1.03
CA LYS A 83 -23.92 3.21 0.68
C LYS A 83 -24.78 3.46 1.91
N SER A 84 -25.75 4.37 1.78
CA SER A 84 -26.76 4.66 2.79
C SER A 84 -28.15 4.56 2.18
N MET A 85 -29.16 4.33 3.02
CA MET A 85 -30.57 4.31 2.64
C MET A 85 -31.39 5.23 3.54
N ARG A 86 -32.59 5.55 3.06
CA ARG A 86 -33.71 6.10 3.84
C ARG A 86 -34.75 5.00 4.02
N TRP A 87 -35.48 5.00 5.13
CA TRP A 87 -36.49 3.98 5.42
C TRP A 87 -37.68 4.54 6.20
N GLY A 88 -38.80 3.82 6.16
CA GLY A 88 -40.01 4.11 6.93
C GLY A 88 -40.74 5.37 6.50
N ALA A 89 -41.85 5.70 7.17
CA ALA A 89 -42.69 6.85 6.82
C ALA A 89 -41.95 8.20 6.91
N GLY A 90 -40.95 8.31 7.78
CA GLY A 90 -40.11 9.51 7.92
C GLY A 90 -39.20 9.79 6.71
N SER A 91 -39.03 8.82 5.80
CA SER A 91 -38.24 9.03 4.56
C SER A 91 -38.91 9.97 3.57
N ALA A 92 -40.19 10.31 3.74
CA ALA A 92 -40.90 11.26 2.88
C ALA A 92 -40.54 12.72 3.19
N GLN A 93 -39.95 13.00 4.35
CA GLN A 93 -39.64 14.36 4.79
C GLN A 93 -38.22 14.77 4.38
N GLU A 94 -38.03 16.04 4.02
CA GLU A 94 -36.68 16.61 3.83
C GLU A 94 -35.88 16.54 5.13
N GLY A 95 -34.59 16.19 5.02
CA GLY A 95 -33.72 16.00 6.18
C GLY A 95 -33.86 14.65 6.90
N ALA A 96 -34.55 13.67 6.31
CA ALA A 96 -34.62 12.32 6.83
C ALA A 96 -33.22 11.69 7.02
N LEU A 97 -33.08 10.87 8.06
CA LEU A 97 -31.83 10.19 8.38
C LEU A 97 -31.42 9.23 7.26
N ASN A 98 -30.19 9.40 6.77
CA ASN A 98 -29.51 8.43 5.90
C ASN A 98 -28.62 7.54 6.77
N TRP A 99 -28.80 6.22 6.69
CA TRP A 99 -28.00 5.26 7.47
C TRP A 99 -27.77 3.98 6.68
N VAL A 100 -26.83 3.13 7.13
CA VAL A 100 -26.48 1.88 6.42
C VAL A 100 -27.58 0.83 6.40
N ARG A 101 -28.47 0.86 7.40
CA ARG A 101 -29.61 -0.06 7.58
C ARG A 101 -30.69 0.62 8.43
N PRO A 102 -31.94 0.13 8.43
CA PRO A 102 -32.98 0.64 9.31
C PRO A 102 -32.56 0.60 10.79
N LEU A 103 -32.59 1.76 11.46
CA LEU A 103 -32.33 1.85 12.89
C LEU A 103 -33.60 1.46 13.65
N HIS A 104 -33.48 0.60 14.68
CA HIS A 104 -34.61 0.10 15.46
C HIS A 104 -34.59 0.54 16.94
N SER A 105 -33.41 0.67 17.53
CA SER A 105 -33.20 0.99 18.95
C SER A 105 -31.80 1.54 19.16
N ILE A 106 -31.62 2.32 20.22
CA ILE A 106 -30.33 2.86 20.61
C ILE A 106 -30.10 2.55 22.10
N ILE A 107 -28.97 1.95 22.43
CA ILE A 107 -28.53 1.79 23.81
C ILE A 107 -27.47 2.86 24.07
N ALA A 108 -27.72 3.72 25.05
CA ALA A 108 -26.73 4.70 25.50
C ALA A 108 -26.87 4.90 27.00
N THR A 109 -25.96 4.29 27.76
CA THR A 109 -25.88 4.39 29.21
C THR A 109 -24.50 4.93 29.63
N PHE A 110 -24.46 5.69 30.72
CA PHE A 110 -23.24 6.22 31.30
C PHE A 110 -23.34 6.18 32.82
N GLY A 111 -22.30 5.69 33.49
CA GLY A 111 -22.25 5.66 34.94
C GLY A 111 -21.00 4.94 35.44
N PRO A 112 -20.77 4.97 36.76
CA PRO A 112 -19.70 4.22 37.41
C PRO A 112 -19.84 2.71 37.18
N GLU A 113 -18.73 1.99 37.26
CA GLU A 113 -18.76 0.52 37.11
C GLU A 113 -19.53 -0.18 38.24
N THR A 114 -19.68 0.46 39.40
CA THR A 114 -20.27 -0.12 40.62
C THR A 114 -21.74 0.25 40.84
N GLU A 115 -22.30 1.18 40.07
CA GLU A 115 -23.63 1.75 40.29
C GLU A 115 -24.56 1.50 39.10
N GLU A 116 -25.86 1.79 39.27
CA GLU A 116 -26.82 1.77 38.17
C GLU A 116 -26.53 2.93 37.20
N PRO A 117 -26.30 2.65 35.91
CA PRO A 117 -25.92 3.68 34.96
C PRO A 117 -27.15 4.47 34.48
N GLU A 118 -26.95 5.75 34.22
CA GLU A 118 -27.97 6.65 33.71
C GLU A 118 -28.10 6.50 32.19
N VAL A 119 -29.34 6.57 31.68
CA VAL A 119 -29.59 6.62 30.24
C VAL A 119 -29.25 8.01 29.72
N ILE A 120 -28.39 8.07 28.71
CA ILE A 120 -28.01 9.35 28.08
C ILE A 120 -29.20 9.87 27.27
N PRO A 121 -29.70 11.09 27.53
CA PRO A 121 -30.86 11.65 26.85
C PRO A 121 -30.49 12.09 25.43
N LEU A 122 -30.49 11.14 24.49
CA LEU A 122 -30.22 11.39 23.08
C LEU A 122 -31.27 10.74 22.19
N ALA A 123 -31.44 11.30 20.99
CA ALA A 123 -32.33 10.77 19.97
C ALA A 123 -31.74 10.95 18.57
N VAL A 124 -31.94 9.94 17.71
CA VAL A 124 -31.53 9.97 16.31
C VAL A 124 -32.67 9.45 15.45
N GLY A 125 -33.08 10.23 14.44
CA GLY A 125 -34.14 9.82 13.51
C GLY A 125 -35.49 9.49 14.20
N GLY A 126 -35.79 10.16 15.32
CA GLY A 126 -36.99 9.91 16.12
C GLY A 126 -36.87 8.76 17.14
N ILE A 127 -35.76 8.02 17.14
CA ILE A 127 -35.51 6.92 18.08
C ILE A 127 -34.77 7.46 19.30
N LYS A 128 -35.36 7.30 20.48
CA LYS A 128 -34.75 7.68 21.76
C LYS A 128 -33.80 6.58 22.24
N ALA A 129 -32.70 6.98 22.86
CA ALA A 129 -31.85 6.05 23.58
C ALA A 129 -32.55 5.49 24.82
N GLY A 130 -32.22 4.24 25.13
CA GLY A 130 -32.66 3.52 26.31
C GLY A 130 -31.57 2.59 26.83
N ASN A 131 -31.98 1.65 27.67
CA ASN A 131 -31.15 0.59 28.22
C ASN A 131 -31.71 -0.81 27.86
N GLU A 132 -32.53 -0.91 26.81
CA GLU A 132 -33.12 -2.16 26.36
C GLU A 132 -32.67 -2.51 24.94
N THR A 133 -32.50 -3.80 24.69
CA THR A 133 -32.17 -4.38 23.40
C THR A 133 -32.83 -5.73 23.23
N ARG A 134 -32.54 -6.45 22.15
CA ARG A 134 -33.06 -7.79 21.86
C ARG A 134 -31.92 -8.69 21.41
N GLY A 135 -32.08 -10.00 21.62
CA GLY A 135 -31.21 -11.00 21.05
C GLY A 135 -31.63 -11.37 19.62
N HIS A 136 -31.35 -12.61 19.24
CA HIS A 136 -31.62 -13.10 17.89
C HIS A 136 -33.09 -12.99 17.52
N ARG A 137 -33.37 -12.45 16.34
CA ARG A 137 -34.74 -12.11 15.89
C ARG A 137 -35.72 -13.28 15.95
N PHE A 138 -35.27 -14.49 15.66
CA PHE A 138 -36.13 -15.67 15.61
C PHE A 138 -36.01 -16.57 16.84
N MET A 139 -34.81 -16.66 17.42
CA MET A 139 -34.52 -17.61 18.50
C MET A 139 -34.67 -17.00 19.90
N ALA A 140 -34.51 -15.68 20.04
CA ALA A 140 -34.60 -14.98 21.32
C ALA A 140 -35.10 -13.52 21.13
N PRO A 141 -36.35 -13.31 20.66
CA PRO A 141 -36.87 -11.96 20.33
C PRO A 141 -37.23 -11.11 21.56
N ALA A 142 -37.21 -11.68 22.76
CA ALA A 142 -37.61 -10.99 23.98
C ALA A 142 -36.68 -9.80 24.28
N PRO A 143 -37.20 -8.68 24.80
CA PRO A 143 -36.37 -7.56 25.22
C PRO A 143 -35.50 -7.94 26.42
N LEU A 144 -34.29 -7.41 26.46
CA LEU A 144 -33.32 -7.58 27.54
C LEU A 144 -32.76 -6.23 27.97
N LYS A 145 -32.60 -6.05 29.28
CA LYS A 145 -32.04 -4.84 29.88
C LYS A 145 -30.52 -4.92 29.92
N VAL A 146 -29.87 -3.82 29.55
CA VAL A 146 -28.43 -3.64 29.52
C VAL A 146 -28.05 -2.59 30.54
N LYS A 147 -27.24 -2.99 31.52
CA LYS A 147 -26.64 -2.05 32.47
C LYS A 147 -25.30 -1.60 31.93
N ARG A 148 -24.35 -2.53 31.83
CA ARG A 148 -22.96 -2.28 31.45
C ARG A 148 -22.55 -3.16 30.29
N PHE A 149 -21.38 -2.89 29.72
CA PHE A 149 -20.87 -3.61 28.55
C PHE A 149 -20.65 -5.11 28.82
N ALA A 150 -20.14 -5.49 30.00
CA ALA A 150 -19.96 -6.91 30.34
C ALA A 150 -21.31 -7.66 30.40
N ASP A 151 -22.31 -7.05 31.03
CA ASP A 151 -23.68 -7.60 31.11
C ASP A 151 -24.32 -7.70 29.72
N TYR A 152 -24.07 -6.72 28.84
CA TYR A 152 -24.53 -6.70 27.46
C TYR A 152 -24.02 -7.90 26.65
N VAL A 153 -22.70 -8.16 26.72
CA VAL A 153 -22.07 -9.28 26.00
C VAL A 153 -22.67 -10.60 26.45
N ALA A 154 -22.68 -10.86 27.77
CA ALA A 154 -23.19 -12.11 28.31
C ALA A 154 -24.70 -12.31 28.08
N ALA A 155 -25.49 -11.23 28.15
CA ALA A 155 -26.93 -11.31 27.91
C ALA A 155 -27.25 -11.55 26.43
N LEU A 156 -26.51 -10.92 25.50
CA LEU A 156 -26.64 -11.19 24.07
C LEU A 156 -26.26 -12.62 23.73
N GLU A 157 -25.19 -13.14 24.30
CA GLU A 157 -24.76 -14.53 24.05
C GLU A 157 -25.83 -15.54 24.49
N LYS A 158 -26.41 -15.35 25.69
CA LYS A 158 -27.58 -16.14 26.15
C LYS A 158 -28.79 -15.99 25.24
N ALA A 159 -28.98 -14.81 24.66
CA ALA A 159 -30.02 -14.50 23.70
C ALA A 159 -29.58 -14.79 22.25
N LYS A 160 -28.64 -15.72 22.05
CA LYS A 160 -28.20 -16.23 20.75
C LYS A 160 -27.60 -15.15 19.84
N VAL A 161 -26.76 -14.27 20.37
CA VAL A 161 -25.99 -13.28 19.59
C VAL A 161 -24.56 -13.23 20.13
N VAL A 162 -23.60 -13.62 19.30
CA VAL A 162 -22.17 -13.43 19.59
C VAL A 162 -21.79 -12.03 19.12
N LEU A 163 -21.60 -11.09 20.05
CA LEU A 163 -21.38 -9.68 19.70
C LEU A 163 -20.07 -9.43 18.95
N ASP A 164 -18.98 -10.05 19.39
CA ASP A 164 -17.63 -9.81 18.87
C ASP A 164 -17.41 -10.54 17.52
N PRO A 165 -17.12 -9.82 16.42
CA PRO A 165 -16.79 -10.42 15.13
C PRO A 165 -15.56 -11.33 15.16
N ALA A 166 -14.55 -11.04 16.00
CA ALA A 166 -13.38 -11.91 16.14
C ALA A 166 -13.80 -13.26 16.73
N ARG A 167 -14.62 -13.24 17.77
CA ARG A 167 -15.16 -14.46 18.38
C ARG A 167 -16.03 -15.27 17.41
N ARG A 168 -16.85 -14.61 16.58
CA ARG A 168 -17.64 -15.30 15.53
C ARG A 168 -16.73 -15.99 14.51
N ARG A 169 -15.64 -15.35 14.07
CA ARG A 169 -14.66 -15.96 13.17
C ARG A 169 -14.00 -17.20 13.80
N GLU A 170 -13.62 -17.12 15.07
CA GLU A 170 -13.04 -18.26 15.80
C GLU A 170 -13.99 -19.46 15.84
N ILE A 171 -15.27 -19.23 16.20
CA ILE A 171 -16.29 -20.28 16.27
C ILE A 171 -16.46 -20.93 14.89
N ILE A 172 -16.69 -20.12 13.85
CA ILE A 172 -16.89 -20.61 12.48
C ILE A 172 -15.69 -21.44 12.03
N LEU A 173 -14.47 -20.94 12.22
CA LEU A 173 -13.25 -21.60 11.78
C LEU A 173 -13.01 -22.92 12.53
N ALA A 174 -13.20 -22.92 13.85
CA ALA A 174 -13.03 -24.13 14.67
C ALA A 174 -14.04 -25.20 14.28
N ASP A 175 -15.32 -24.86 14.16
CA ASP A 175 -16.38 -25.80 13.82
C ASP A 175 -16.23 -26.32 12.37
N ALA A 176 -15.88 -25.45 11.42
CA ALA A 176 -15.63 -25.85 10.04
C ALA A 176 -14.44 -26.83 9.93
N LYS A 177 -13.35 -26.56 10.66
CA LYS A 177 -12.19 -27.48 10.73
C LYS A 177 -12.55 -28.81 11.37
N ASN A 178 -13.30 -28.79 12.47
CA ASN A 178 -13.74 -30.01 13.16
C ASN A 178 -14.62 -30.87 12.25
N LEU A 179 -15.59 -30.26 11.56
CA LEU A 179 -16.46 -30.96 10.62
C LEU A 179 -15.69 -31.52 9.41
N ALA A 180 -14.73 -30.77 8.86
CA ALA A 180 -13.88 -31.24 7.78
C ALA A 180 -13.01 -32.44 8.23
N PHE A 181 -12.34 -32.30 9.38
CA PHE A 181 -11.48 -33.34 9.94
C PHE A 181 -12.24 -34.63 10.24
N ALA A 182 -13.46 -34.53 10.79
CA ALA A 182 -14.31 -35.69 11.06
C ALA A 182 -14.66 -36.51 9.80
N GLN A 183 -14.58 -35.92 8.61
CA GLN A 183 -14.78 -36.59 7.33
C GLN A 183 -13.47 -36.87 6.56
N GLY A 184 -12.31 -36.62 7.19
CA GLY A 184 -11.00 -36.83 6.57
C GLY A 184 -10.62 -35.78 5.53
N TYR A 185 -11.24 -34.60 5.58
CA TYR A 185 -10.96 -33.47 4.68
C TYR A 185 -10.31 -32.31 5.42
N GLU A 186 -9.71 -31.40 4.65
CA GLU A 186 -9.23 -30.11 5.13
C GLU A 186 -10.07 -28.96 4.60
N LEU A 187 -10.29 -27.95 5.43
CA LEU A 187 -10.91 -26.70 5.03
C LEU A 187 -9.96 -25.90 4.13
N VAL A 188 -10.44 -25.45 2.98
CA VAL A 188 -9.71 -24.44 2.19
C VAL A 188 -9.95 -23.08 2.83
N GLU A 189 -8.99 -22.65 3.64
CA GLU A 189 -9.09 -21.41 4.42
C GLU A 189 -9.18 -20.16 3.54
N ASP A 190 -9.98 -19.19 4.01
CA ASP A 190 -10.24 -17.95 3.31
C ASP A 190 -10.63 -16.85 4.29
N GLU A 191 -9.64 -16.06 4.72
CA GLU A 191 -9.81 -15.01 5.73
C GLU A 191 -10.82 -13.94 5.31
N THR A 192 -10.86 -13.58 4.03
CA THR A 192 -11.80 -12.57 3.51
C THR A 192 -13.23 -13.10 3.56
N LEU A 193 -13.45 -14.35 3.12
CA LEU A 193 -14.77 -14.98 3.20
C LEU A 193 -15.18 -15.22 4.67
N LEU A 194 -14.25 -15.62 5.54
CA LEU A 194 -14.50 -15.80 6.97
C LEU A 194 -14.94 -14.50 7.64
N ALA A 195 -14.27 -13.38 7.33
CA ALA A 195 -14.68 -12.06 7.81
C ALA A 195 -16.05 -11.65 7.27
N GLU A 196 -16.34 -11.91 6.00
CA GLU A 196 -17.64 -11.64 5.40
C GLU A 196 -18.76 -12.45 6.07
N VAL A 197 -18.59 -13.78 6.19
CA VAL A 197 -19.58 -14.68 6.79
C VAL A 197 -19.80 -14.35 8.26
N ALA A 198 -18.74 -14.06 9.02
CA ALA A 198 -18.86 -13.58 10.40
C ALA A 198 -19.56 -12.21 10.52
N GLY A 199 -19.64 -11.44 9.44
CA GLY A 199 -20.45 -10.22 9.35
C GLY A 199 -21.91 -10.46 8.94
N LEU A 200 -22.21 -11.61 8.33
CA LEU A 200 -23.55 -11.99 7.87
C LEU A 200 -24.39 -12.68 8.95
N VAL A 201 -23.73 -13.31 9.93
CA VAL A 201 -24.39 -14.05 11.01
C VAL A 201 -24.11 -13.44 12.37
N GLU A 202 -25.12 -13.46 13.23
CA GLU A 202 -25.07 -13.08 14.64
C GLU A 202 -24.87 -14.32 15.54
N TRP A 203 -25.39 -15.48 15.12
CA TRP A 203 -25.23 -16.77 15.78
C TRP A 203 -24.79 -17.84 14.77
N PRO A 204 -23.47 -18.12 14.67
CA PRO A 204 -22.98 -19.05 13.66
C PRO A 204 -23.37 -20.50 13.98
N VAL A 205 -24.05 -21.15 13.04
CA VAL A 205 -24.31 -22.60 13.03
C VAL A 205 -23.66 -23.19 11.79
N VAL A 206 -22.55 -23.91 11.97
CA VAL A 206 -21.77 -24.45 10.86
C VAL A 206 -22.33 -25.81 10.43
N LEU A 207 -22.64 -25.95 9.14
CA LEU A 207 -23.21 -27.15 8.54
C LEU A 207 -22.38 -27.59 7.33
N MET A 208 -22.45 -28.87 6.97
CA MET A 208 -21.78 -29.41 5.79
C MET A 208 -22.80 -29.97 4.79
N GLY A 209 -22.63 -29.60 3.52
CA GLY A 209 -23.38 -30.16 2.40
C GLY A 209 -22.47 -30.85 1.38
N THR A 210 -23.09 -31.45 0.37
CA THR A 210 -22.41 -32.15 -0.72
C THR A 210 -22.93 -31.71 -2.09
N PHE A 211 -22.08 -31.81 -3.11
CA PHE A 211 -22.50 -31.65 -4.50
C PHE A 211 -22.09 -32.87 -5.32
N ASP A 212 -22.60 -32.96 -6.54
CA ASP A 212 -22.31 -34.07 -7.45
C ASP A 212 -20.81 -34.13 -7.78
N ALA A 213 -20.20 -35.29 -7.61
CA ALA A 213 -18.78 -35.49 -7.89
C ALA A 213 -18.44 -35.25 -9.37
N ALA A 214 -19.40 -35.33 -10.30
CA ALA A 214 -19.21 -35.00 -11.70
C ALA A 214 -18.72 -33.56 -11.93
N PHE A 215 -19.02 -32.63 -11.01
CA PHE A 215 -18.52 -31.25 -11.09
C PHE A 215 -17.02 -31.15 -10.83
N LEU A 216 -16.38 -32.13 -10.19
CA LEU A 216 -14.93 -32.14 -9.99
C LEU A 216 -14.13 -32.30 -11.30
N ALA A 217 -14.81 -32.48 -12.44
CA ALA A 217 -14.19 -32.48 -13.77
C ALA A 217 -13.83 -31.07 -14.28
N ILE A 218 -14.42 -30.00 -13.74
CA ILE A 218 -14.05 -28.62 -14.09
C ILE A 218 -12.96 -28.11 -13.14
N PRO A 219 -12.20 -27.05 -13.53
CA PRO A 219 -11.16 -26.48 -12.68
C PRO A 219 -11.64 -26.14 -11.27
N GLY A 220 -10.85 -26.52 -10.26
CA GLY A 220 -11.25 -26.36 -8.87
C GLY A 220 -11.44 -24.89 -8.46
N GLU A 221 -10.71 -23.99 -9.08
CA GLU A 221 -10.84 -22.55 -8.86
C GLU A 221 -12.19 -22.01 -9.32
N VAL A 222 -12.76 -22.56 -10.40
CA VAL A 222 -14.12 -22.21 -10.88
C VAL A 222 -15.18 -22.73 -9.91
N ILE A 223 -15.03 -23.97 -9.42
CA ILE A 223 -15.92 -24.54 -8.39
C ILE A 223 -15.90 -23.66 -7.14
N ARG A 224 -14.69 -23.32 -6.67
CA ARG A 224 -14.50 -22.47 -5.49
C ARG A 224 -15.08 -21.08 -5.70
N ALA A 225 -14.83 -20.44 -6.84
CA ALA A 225 -15.37 -19.11 -7.16
C ALA A 225 -16.90 -19.13 -7.17
N THR A 226 -17.51 -20.15 -7.78
CA THR A 226 -18.97 -20.34 -7.82
C THR A 226 -19.55 -20.49 -6.42
N ILE A 227 -19.03 -21.41 -5.61
CA ILE A 227 -19.53 -21.69 -4.26
C ILE A 227 -19.32 -20.48 -3.33
N ARG A 228 -18.17 -19.81 -3.44
CA ARG A 228 -17.83 -18.61 -2.67
C ARG A 228 -18.74 -17.45 -3.03
N ASN A 229 -18.82 -17.08 -4.31
CA ASN A 229 -19.47 -15.84 -4.73
C ASN A 229 -20.99 -15.94 -4.65
N ASN A 230 -21.57 -17.08 -5.02
CA ASN A 230 -23.01 -17.23 -5.07
C ASN A 230 -23.63 -17.63 -3.72
N GLN A 231 -22.92 -18.40 -2.87
CA GLN A 231 -23.48 -18.96 -1.63
C GLN A 231 -22.67 -18.68 -0.36
N LYS A 232 -21.53 -17.98 -0.46
CA LYS A 232 -20.69 -17.62 0.70
C LYS A 232 -20.28 -18.84 1.54
N CYS A 233 -20.04 -19.95 0.84
CA CYS A 233 -19.66 -21.21 1.45
C CYS A 233 -18.16 -21.49 1.24
N PHE A 234 -17.58 -22.31 2.12
CA PHE A 234 -16.20 -22.76 2.02
C PHE A 234 -16.14 -24.13 1.33
N VAL A 235 -15.09 -24.36 0.55
CA VAL A 235 -14.84 -25.66 -0.08
C VAL A 235 -13.85 -26.47 0.75
N LEU A 236 -13.91 -27.79 0.60
CA LEU A 236 -12.99 -28.71 1.25
C LEU A 236 -12.03 -29.33 0.24
N ARG A 237 -10.85 -29.73 0.70
CA ARG A 237 -9.88 -30.49 -0.07
C ARG A 237 -9.55 -31.82 0.60
N ASP A 238 -9.19 -32.80 -0.19
CA ASP A 238 -8.61 -34.04 0.29
C ASP A 238 -7.11 -33.81 0.59
N PRO A 239 -6.66 -33.93 1.85
CA PRO A 239 -5.26 -33.73 2.21
C PRO A 239 -4.30 -34.72 1.55
N LYS A 240 -4.77 -35.90 1.12
CA LYS A 240 -3.92 -36.92 0.50
C LYS A 240 -3.60 -36.58 -0.96
N THR A 241 -4.56 -36.01 -1.67
CA THR A 241 -4.43 -35.71 -3.10
C THR A 241 -4.21 -34.23 -3.39
N GLY A 242 -4.49 -33.35 -2.42
CA GLY A 242 -4.49 -31.90 -2.59
C GLY A 242 -5.67 -31.38 -3.41
N LYS A 243 -6.54 -32.25 -3.94
CA LYS A 243 -7.67 -31.88 -4.82
C LYS A 243 -8.90 -31.49 -4.02
N LEU A 244 -9.80 -30.73 -4.62
CA LEU A 244 -11.09 -30.41 -4.02
C LEU A 244 -11.93 -31.67 -3.81
N ALA A 245 -12.63 -31.72 -2.68
CA ALA A 245 -13.67 -32.70 -2.38
C ALA A 245 -15.04 -32.17 -2.83
N ASN A 246 -15.99 -33.07 -3.08
CA ASN A 246 -17.37 -32.71 -3.43
C ASN A 246 -18.23 -32.32 -2.20
N LYS A 247 -17.62 -31.57 -1.29
CA LYS A 247 -18.16 -31.13 0.00
C LYS A 247 -17.94 -29.64 0.18
N PHE A 248 -18.87 -28.99 0.86
CA PHE A 248 -18.77 -27.58 1.21
C PHE A 248 -19.31 -27.33 2.62
N VAL A 249 -18.82 -26.27 3.25
CA VAL A 249 -19.24 -25.81 4.56
C VAL A 249 -20.03 -24.52 4.39
N LEU A 250 -21.23 -24.48 4.96
CA LEU A 250 -22.08 -23.30 5.03
C LEU A 250 -22.26 -22.87 6.50
N VAL A 251 -22.61 -21.60 6.70
CA VAL A 251 -22.87 -21.07 8.04
C VAL A 251 -24.28 -20.49 8.05
N ALA A 252 -25.17 -21.13 8.81
CA ALA A 252 -26.50 -20.63 9.08
C ALA A 252 -26.47 -19.62 10.24
N ASN A 253 -27.47 -18.75 10.29
CA ASN A 253 -27.69 -17.81 11.39
C ASN A 253 -28.72 -18.32 12.41
N GLU A 254 -29.14 -19.59 12.30
CA GLU A 254 -30.18 -20.15 13.15
C GLU A 254 -29.96 -21.63 13.43
N GLU A 255 -30.37 -22.05 14.63
CA GLU A 255 -30.47 -23.45 15.02
C GLU A 255 -31.80 -24.00 14.52
N ALA A 256 -31.78 -24.67 13.37
CA ALA A 256 -32.96 -25.29 12.80
C ALA A 256 -33.40 -26.52 13.62
N SER A 257 -34.73 -26.68 13.78
CA SER A 257 -35.32 -27.78 14.56
C SER A 257 -35.06 -29.18 13.99
N ASP A 258 -34.71 -29.28 12.70
CA ASP A 258 -34.35 -30.52 12.02
C ASP A 258 -32.83 -30.80 12.02
N GLY A 259 -32.06 -30.03 12.78
CA GLY A 259 -30.60 -30.09 12.80
C GLY A 259 -29.93 -29.49 11.56
N GLY A 260 -30.65 -28.68 10.78
CA GLY A 260 -30.12 -27.99 9.60
C GLY A 260 -30.33 -28.74 8.28
N LYS A 261 -31.05 -29.87 8.27
CA LYS A 261 -31.23 -30.72 7.08
C LYS A 261 -31.84 -29.96 5.90
N LYS A 262 -32.96 -29.26 6.11
CA LYS A 262 -33.58 -28.44 5.05
C LYS A 262 -32.70 -27.27 4.59
N ILE A 263 -31.90 -26.70 5.49
CA ILE A 263 -30.95 -25.65 5.14
C ILE A 263 -29.88 -26.23 4.20
N VAL A 264 -29.31 -27.38 4.54
CA VAL A 264 -28.33 -28.08 3.69
C VAL A 264 -28.95 -28.43 2.34
N GLU A 265 -30.10 -29.10 2.29
CA GLU A 265 -30.78 -29.49 1.04
C GLU A 265 -31.06 -28.27 0.13
N GLY A 266 -31.51 -27.15 0.71
CA GLY A 266 -31.73 -25.91 -0.02
C GLY A 266 -30.45 -25.36 -0.64
N ASN A 267 -29.36 -25.33 0.12
CA ASN A 267 -28.05 -24.87 -0.37
C ASN A 267 -27.48 -25.82 -1.43
N GLU A 268 -27.60 -27.14 -1.25
CA GLU A 268 -27.17 -28.13 -2.24
C GLU A 268 -27.88 -27.96 -3.58
N ARG A 269 -29.19 -27.69 -3.55
CA ARG A 269 -29.98 -27.41 -4.77
C ARG A 269 -29.48 -26.16 -5.49
N VAL A 270 -29.20 -25.08 -4.76
CA VAL A 270 -28.72 -23.82 -5.35
C VAL A 270 -27.31 -23.99 -5.91
N ILE A 271 -26.40 -24.63 -5.16
CA ILE A 271 -25.03 -24.91 -5.61
C ILE A 271 -25.03 -25.80 -6.84
N ARG A 272 -25.86 -26.85 -6.88
CA ARG A 272 -25.98 -27.73 -8.06
C ARG A 272 -26.35 -26.94 -9.32
N ALA A 273 -27.33 -26.04 -9.22
CA ALA A 273 -27.72 -25.21 -10.36
C ALA A 273 -26.57 -24.31 -10.83
N ARG A 274 -25.88 -23.63 -9.88
CA ARG A 274 -24.75 -22.75 -10.22
C ARG A 274 -23.54 -23.48 -10.79
N LEU A 275 -23.20 -24.65 -10.26
CA LEU A 275 -22.12 -25.48 -10.81
C LEU A 275 -22.48 -26.06 -12.17
N SER A 276 -23.76 -26.32 -12.44
CA SER A 276 -24.23 -26.70 -13.78
C SER A 276 -24.00 -25.58 -14.80
N ASP A 277 -24.31 -24.33 -14.44
CA ASP A 277 -24.06 -23.17 -15.29
C ASP A 277 -22.54 -23.00 -15.53
N ALA A 278 -21.74 -23.05 -14.46
CA ALA A 278 -20.28 -22.94 -14.56
C ALA A 278 -19.66 -24.05 -15.42
N LYS A 279 -20.16 -25.28 -15.31
CA LYS A 279 -19.75 -26.40 -16.17
C LYS A 279 -20.12 -26.13 -17.62
N PHE A 280 -21.34 -25.64 -17.88
CA PHE A 280 -21.76 -25.32 -19.23
C PHE A 280 -20.89 -24.25 -19.88
N PHE A 281 -20.49 -23.21 -19.13
CA PHE A 281 -19.55 -22.19 -19.59
C PHE A 281 -18.20 -22.81 -19.95
N TYR A 282 -17.62 -23.61 -19.06
CA TYR A 282 -16.33 -24.27 -19.29
C TYR A 282 -16.35 -25.21 -20.51
N ASP A 283 -17.38 -26.06 -20.62
CA ASP A 283 -17.56 -26.96 -21.76
C ASP A 283 -17.74 -26.20 -23.08
N THR A 284 -18.38 -25.03 -23.03
CA THR A 284 -18.58 -24.17 -24.21
C THR A 284 -17.27 -23.51 -24.61
N ASP A 285 -16.49 -23.02 -23.65
CA ASP A 285 -15.21 -22.40 -23.90
C ASP A 285 -14.21 -23.36 -24.57
N LEU A 286 -14.20 -24.62 -24.15
CA LEU A 286 -13.35 -25.67 -24.74
C LEU A 286 -13.62 -25.95 -26.22
N LYS A 287 -14.79 -25.58 -26.76
CA LYS A 287 -15.14 -25.81 -28.18
C LYS A 287 -14.44 -24.87 -29.15
N THR A 288 -13.97 -23.72 -28.67
CA THR A 288 -13.27 -22.71 -29.48
C THR A 288 -11.84 -22.61 -28.98
N LYS A 289 -10.84 -22.51 -29.86
CA LYS A 289 -9.45 -22.35 -29.38
C LYS A 289 -9.18 -20.92 -28.90
N LEU A 290 -8.14 -20.74 -28.09
CA LEU A 290 -7.71 -19.40 -27.64
C LEU A 290 -7.37 -18.51 -28.84
N GLU A 291 -6.64 -19.05 -29.82
CA GLU A 291 -6.25 -18.34 -31.04
C GLU A 291 -7.43 -17.86 -31.89
N ASP A 292 -8.51 -18.65 -31.97
CA ASP A 292 -9.71 -18.32 -32.76
C ASP A 292 -10.50 -17.13 -32.18
N ARG A 293 -10.21 -16.75 -30.93
CA ARG A 293 -10.83 -15.58 -30.28
C ARG A 293 -10.14 -14.27 -30.62
N LEU A 294 -8.89 -14.32 -31.07
CA LEU A 294 -8.06 -13.13 -31.28
C LEU A 294 -8.69 -12.08 -32.21
N PRO A 295 -9.34 -12.45 -33.34
CA PRO A 295 -9.94 -11.46 -34.24
C PRO A 295 -10.99 -10.56 -33.59
N LYS A 296 -11.68 -11.04 -32.53
CA LYS A 296 -12.69 -10.25 -31.82
C LYS A 296 -12.08 -9.05 -31.07
N PHE A 297 -10.79 -9.09 -30.72
CA PHE A 297 -10.14 -7.97 -30.03
C PHE A 297 -9.94 -6.72 -30.90
N GLU A 298 -10.10 -6.84 -32.23
CA GLU A 298 -10.07 -5.68 -33.14
C GLU A 298 -11.25 -4.72 -32.89
N GLN A 299 -12.35 -5.23 -32.33
CA GLN A 299 -13.55 -4.44 -32.04
C GLN A 299 -13.57 -3.92 -30.59
N ILE A 300 -12.61 -4.34 -29.76
CA ILE A 300 -12.57 -4.01 -28.34
C ILE A 300 -11.60 -2.85 -28.14
N VAL A 301 -12.13 -1.69 -27.76
CA VAL A 301 -11.31 -0.53 -27.43
C VAL A 301 -10.59 -0.78 -26.11
N PHE A 302 -9.26 -0.80 -26.14
CA PHE A 302 -8.45 -0.83 -24.92
C PHE A 302 -8.43 0.55 -24.27
N HIS A 303 -8.19 1.58 -25.08
CA HIS A 303 -8.23 2.99 -24.65
C HIS A 303 -8.40 3.89 -25.88
N GLU A 304 -9.19 4.97 -25.77
CA GLU A 304 -9.49 5.87 -26.88
C GLU A 304 -8.23 6.36 -27.61
N LYS A 305 -7.17 6.69 -26.85
CA LYS A 305 -5.88 7.17 -27.38
C LYS A 305 -4.84 6.07 -27.68
N LEU A 306 -5.04 4.82 -27.24
CA LEU A 306 -4.07 3.72 -27.43
C LEU A 306 -4.56 2.62 -28.37
N GLY A 307 -5.79 2.75 -28.86
CA GLY A 307 -6.40 1.87 -29.85
C GLY A 307 -7.08 0.65 -29.25
N THR A 308 -7.10 -0.43 -30.04
CA THR A 308 -7.82 -1.66 -29.74
C THR A 308 -7.00 -2.60 -28.85
N GLN A 309 -7.67 -3.57 -28.24
CA GLN A 309 -7.02 -4.62 -27.48
C GLN A 309 -6.17 -5.51 -28.39
N ALA A 310 -6.53 -5.68 -29.67
CA ALA A 310 -5.70 -6.36 -30.65
C ALA A 310 -4.38 -5.60 -30.91
N ALA A 311 -4.46 -4.27 -31.10
CA ALA A 311 -3.27 -3.44 -31.24
C ALA A 311 -2.36 -3.51 -30.00
N ARG A 312 -2.94 -3.59 -28.80
CA ARG A 312 -2.20 -3.82 -27.57
C ARG A 312 -1.51 -5.20 -27.56
N ILE A 313 -2.21 -6.27 -27.90
CA ILE A 313 -1.63 -7.62 -27.96
C ILE A 313 -0.44 -7.64 -28.93
N HIS A 314 -0.54 -7.01 -30.10
CA HIS A 314 0.58 -6.92 -31.05
C HIS A 314 1.82 -6.21 -30.46
N ARG A 315 1.63 -5.13 -29.70
CA ARG A 315 2.74 -4.45 -29.01
C ARG A 315 3.37 -5.33 -27.93
N ILE A 316 2.55 -6.06 -27.16
CA ILE A 316 3.03 -6.99 -26.14
C ILE A 316 3.81 -8.13 -26.78
N VAL A 317 3.35 -8.72 -27.89
CA VAL A 317 4.07 -9.78 -28.62
C VAL A 317 5.44 -9.28 -29.07
N ALA A 318 5.49 -8.12 -29.72
CA ALA A 318 6.76 -7.55 -30.19
C ALA A 318 7.73 -7.27 -29.04
N LEU A 319 7.22 -6.74 -27.91
CA LEU A 319 8.03 -6.43 -26.74
C LEU A 319 8.48 -7.69 -25.99
N ALA A 320 7.62 -8.71 -25.87
CA ALA A 320 7.97 -10.00 -25.28
C ALA A 320 9.09 -10.69 -26.08
N GLY A 321 9.03 -10.64 -27.41
CA GLY A 321 10.10 -11.15 -28.26
C GLY A 321 11.43 -10.42 -28.06
N GLN A 322 11.42 -9.09 -27.88
CA GLN A 322 12.63 -8.31 -27.54
C GLN A 322 13.18 -8.63 -26.15
N LEU A 323 12.28 -8.84 -25.18
CA LEU A 323 12.65 -9.15 -23.80
C LEU A 323 13.17 -10.58 -23.65
N ALA A 324 12.72 -11.51 -24.50
CA ALA A 324 13.15 -12.90 -24.46
C ALA A 324 14.68 -13.03 -24.51
N ASP A 325 15.34 -12.29 -25.39
CA ASP A 325 16.81 -12.29 -25.51
C ASP A 325 17.51 -11.75 -24.25
N LEU A 326 16.89 -10.80 -23.55
CA LEU A 326 17.45 -10.17 -22.35
C LEU A 326 17.26 -11.01 -21.08
N VAL A 327 16.26 -11.89 -21.07
CA VAL A 327 15.92 -12.73 -19.90
C VAL A 327 16.24 -14.21 -20.12
N GLY A 328 16.80 -14.57 -21.29
CA GLY A 328 17.16 -15.94 -21.62
C GLY A 328 15.97 -16.85 -21.94
N ALA A 329 14.87 -16.29 -22.44
CA ALA A 329 13.69 -17.05 -22.84
C ALA A 329 13.78 -17.49 -24.31
N ASP A 330 13.07 -18.58 -24.65
CA ASP A 330 12.80 -18.90 -26.06
C ASP A 330 11.87 -17.82 -26.64
N ARG A 331 12.36 -17.13 -27.67
CA ARG A 331 11.66 -16.02 -28.31
C ARG A 331 10.32 -16.45 -28.91
N ALA A 332 10.25 -17.59 -29.59
CA ALA A 332 9.03 -18.07 -30.23
C ALA A 332 7.97 -18.43 -29.17
N LYS A 333 8.39 -19.04 -28.06
CA LYS A 333 7.50 -19.31 -26.92
C LYS A 333 7.01 -18.02 -26.27
N ALA A 334 7.87 -17.02 -26.06
CA ALA A 334 7.48 -15.73 -25.50
C ALA A 334 6.48 -14.98 -26.39
N GLU A 335 6.71 -14.96 -27.70
CA GLU A 335 5.78 -14.36 -28.67
C GLU A 335 4.45 -15.11 -28.71
N ARG A 336 4.46 -16.45 -28.72
CA ARG A 336 3.24 -17.28 -28.68
C ARG A 336 2.44 -17.08 -27.40
N ALA A 337 3.12 -17.08 -26.24
CA ALA A 337 2.48 -16.82 -24.95
C ALA A 337 1.87 -15.42 -24.90
N ALA A 338 2.60 -14.39 -25.33
CA ALA A 338 2.09 -13.02 -25.40
C ALA A 338 0.87 -12.89 -26.32
N GLN A 339 0.83 -13.63 -27.43
CA GLN A 339 -0.29 -13.64 -28.36
C GLN A 339 -1.57 -14.18 -27.69
N LEU A 340 -1.44 -15.25 -26.90
CA LEU A 340 -2.56 -15.94 -26.26
C LEU A 340 -2.90 -15.40 -24.86
N ALA A 341 -2.02 -14.63 -24.22
CA ALA A 341 -2.10 -14.24 -22.81
C ALA A 341 -3.42 -13.56 -22.41
N LYS A 342 -4.06 -12.84 -23.34
CA LYS A 342 -5.33 -12.12 -23.10
C LYS A 342 -6.54 -12.83 -23.69
N ALA A 343 -6.37 -13.95 -24.40
CA ALA A 343 -7.45 -14.59 -25.16
C ALA A 343 -8.57 -15.14 -24.28
N ASP A 344 -8.29 -15.45 -23.02
CA ASP A 344 -9.27 -15.92 -22.06
C ASP A 344 -10.25 -14.84 -21.60
N LEU A 345 -9.95 -13.55 -21.81
CA LEU A 345 -10.88 -12.44 -21.53
C LEU A 345 -12.19 -12.53 -22.33
N LEU A 346 -12.21 -13.33 -23.41
CA LEU A 346 -13.38 -13.58 -24.26
C LEU A 346 -13.98 -14.98 -24.03
N THR A 347 -13.75 -15.55 -22.86
CA THR A 347 -14.33 -16.83 -22.44
C THR A 347 -15.50 -16.60 -21.50
N GLU A 348 -16.51 -17.47 -21.57
CA GLU A 348 -17.72 -17.38 -20.76
C GLU A 348 -17.38 -17.50 -19.26
N VAL A 349 -16.43 -18.39 -18.91
CA VAL A 349 -15.98 -18.54 -17.51
C VAL A 349 -15.36 -17.25 -16.97
N VAL A 350 -14.51 -16.56 -17.74
CA VAL A 350 -13.92 -15.28 -17.30
C VAL A 350 -14.97 -14.17 -17.30
N GLY A 351 -15.97 -14.23 -18.19
CA GLY A 351 -17.11 -13.32 -18.17
C GLY A 351 -17.91 -13.41 -16.86
N GLU A 352 -18.15 -14.63 -16.37
CA GLU A 352 -18.85 -14.87 -15.09
C GLU A 352 -17.92 -14.68 -13.87
N PHE A 353 -16.65 -15.08 -13.97
CA PHE A 353 -15.65 -15.03 -12.89
C PHE A 353 -14.37 -14.30 -13.32
N PRO A 354 -14.37 -12.96 -13.40
CA PRO A 354 -13.23 -12.17 -13.88
C PRO A 354 -11.93 -12.36 -13.08
N GLU A 355 -12.02 -12.81 -11.82
CA GLU A 355 -10.88 -13.14 -10.98
C GLU A 355 -10.09 -14.37 -11.46
N THR A 356 -10.65 -15.17 -12.38
CA THR A 356 -10.02 -16.38 -12.93
C THR A 356 -9.22 -16.12 -14.22
N GLN A 357 -9.14 -14.86 -14.66
CA GLN A 357 -8.33 -14.47 -15.81
C GLN A 357 -6.84 -14.85 -15.65
N GLY A 358 -6.16 -15.12 -16.76
CA GLY A 358 -4.84 -15.74 -16.82
C GLY A 358 -4.89 -17.24 -16.50
N LEU A 359 -5.44 -17.61 -15.34
CA LEU A 359 -5.53 -19.00 -14.91
C LEU A 359 -6.37 -19.85 -15.87
N MET A 360 -7.54 -19.35 -16.27
CA MET A 360 -8.36 -20.04 -17.26
C MET A 360 -7.67 -20.11 -18.62
N GLY A 361 -6.96 -19.06 -19.02
CA GLY A 361 -6.07 -19.08 -20.18
C GLY A 361 -5.08 -20.25 -20.14
N ARG A 362 -4.43 -20.51 -19.00
CA ARG A 362 -3.56 -21.68 -18.83
C ARG A 362 -4.30 -23.00 -19.01
N TYR A 363 -5.45 -23.19 -18.34
CA TYR A 363 -6.23 -24.42 -18.46
C TYR A 363 -6.65 -24.70 -19.91
N TYR A 364 -7.07 -23.66 -20.63
CA TYR A 364 -7.45 -23.79 -22.04
C TYR A 364 -6.25 -24.07 -22.95
N ALA A 365 -5.11 -23.39 -22.72
CA ALA A 365 -3.87 -23.65 -23.46
C ALA A 365 -3.39 -25.10 -23.27
N GLN A 366 -3.43 -25.61 -22.03
CA GLN A 366 -3.09 -27.01 -21.73
C GLN A 366 -4.06 -27.99 -22.41
N ALA A 367 -5.37 -27.73 -22.35
CA ALA A 367 -6.37 -28.56 -23.04
C ALA A 367 -6.21 -28.54 -24.57
N GLN A 368 -5.60 -27.47 -25.11
CA GLN A 368 -5.28 -27.30 -26.54
C GLN A 368 -3.88 -27.82 -26.91
N ASN A 369 -3.14 -28.43 -25.96
CA ASN A 369 -1.79 -28.96 -26.13
C ASN A 369 -0.73 -27.89 -26.49
N GLU A 370 -0.90 -26.66 -26.02
CA GLU A 370 0.17 -25.66 -26.05
C GLU A 370 1.35 -26.09 -25.16
N ASP A 371 2.54 -25.57 -25.46
CA ASP A 371 3.75 -25.82 -24.66
C ASP A 371 3.56 -25.39 -23.20
N GLU A 372 4.13 -26.15 -22.25
CA GLU A 372 3.95 -25.90 -20.82
C GLU A 372 4.43 -24.50 -20.40
N ALA A 373 5.55 -24.02 -20.95
CA ALA A 373 6.04 -22.68 -20.65
C ALA A 373 5.12 -21.58 -21.22
N VAL A 374 4.48 -21.83 -22.37
CA VAL A 374 3.47 -20.94 -22.96
C VAL A 374 2.24 -20.87 -22.06
N ALA A 375 1.73 -22.03 -21.64
CA ALA A 375 0.60 -22.16 -20.73
C ALA A 375 0.86 -21.45 -19.38
N HIS A 376 2.03 -21.62 -18.76
CA HIS A 376 2.39 -20.91 -17.54
C HIS A 376 2.49 -19.41 -17.73
N ALA A 377 3.12 -18.95 -18.82
CA ALA A 377 3.23 -17.53 -19.12
C ALA A 377 1.88 -16.84 -19.35
N ILE A 378 0.89 -17.55 -19.91
CA ILE A 378 -0.49 -17.06 -20.04
C ILE A 378 -1.12 -16.80 -18.67
N GLU A 379 -0.86 -17.61 -17.64
CA GLU A 379 -1.33 -17.30 -16.28
C GLU A 379 -0.51 -16.16 -15.65
N ASP A 380 0.81 -16.27 -15.74
CA ASP A 380 1.73 -15.48 -14.94
C ASP A 380 1.97 -14.06 -15.45
N HIS A 381 1.54 -13.72 -16.68
CA HIS A 381 1.78 -12.37 -17.22
C HIS A 381 1.17 -11.24 -16.37
N TYR A 382 0.10 -11.51 -15.62
CA TYR A 382 -0.45 -10.53 -14.68
C TYR A 382 0.41 -10.37 -13.42
N LYS A 383 1.20 -11.39 -13.05
CA LYS A 383 1.98 -11.43 -11.82
C LYS A 383 3.26 -10.57 -11.93
N PRO A 384 3.77 -10.05 -10.81
CA PRO A 384 3.07 -9.92 -9.53
C PRO A 384 2.02 -8.80 -9.59
N GLN A 385 0.83 -9.05 -9.03
CA GLN A 385 -0.24 -8.05 -8.89
C GLN A 385 -0.15 -7.25 -7.58
N GLY A 386 0.68 -7.66 -6.62
CA GLY A 386 0.83 -6.96 -5.35
C GLY A 386 2.08 -7.38 -4.59
N PRO A 387 2.37 -6.80 -3.42
CA PRO A 387 3.62 -7.04 -2.68
C PRO A 387 3.80 -8.48 -2.19
N LYS A 388 2.70 -9.21 -1.95
CA LYS A 388 2.70 -10.61 -1.48
C LYS A 388 2.51 -11.63 -2.60
N ASP A 389 2.32 -11.16 -3.82
CA ASP A 389 2.09 -12.06 -4.96
C ASP A 389 3.41 -12.69 -5.41
N LEU A 390 3.31 -13.87 -6.01
CA LEU A 390 4.42 -14.61 -6.59
C LEU A 390 5.05 -13.78 -7.71
N VAL A 391 6.38 -13.80 -7.80
CA VAL A 391 7.10 -13.25 -8.95
C VAL A 391 7.39 -14.39 -9.92
N PRO A 392 7.08 -14.24 -11.22
CA PRO A 392 7.40 -15.27 -12.19
C PRO A 392 8.92 -15.48 -12.25
N ALA A 393 9.32 -16.75 -12.30
CA ALA A 393 10.72 -17.19 -12.37
C ALA A 393 11.05 -17.89 -13.70
N ASP A 394 10.05 -18.41 -14.40
CA ASP A 394 10.22 -18.98 -15.73
C ASP A 394 10.54 -17.87 -16.76
N PRO A 395 11.59 -18.00 -17.59
CA PRO A 395 12.00 -16.95 -18.52
C PRO A 395 10.90 -16.49 -19.49
N VAL A 396 10.07 -17.40 -20.00
CA VAL A 396 8.96 -17.06 -20.91
C VAL A 396 7.93 -16.22 -20.15
N SER A 397 7.59 -16.64 -18.93
CA SER A 397 6.66 -15.92 -18.05
C SER A 397 7.19 -14.54 -17.66
N ILE A 398 8.48 -14.42 -17.35
CA ILE A 398 9.17 -13.15 -17.09
C ILE A 398 9.04 -12.21 -18.29
N ALA A 399 9.35 -12.69 -19.50
CA ALA A 399 9.32 -11.88 -20.72
C ALA A 399 7.91 -11.31 -20.98
N VAL A 400 6.87 -12.13 -20.88
CA VAL A 400 5.48 -11.71 -21.14
C VAL A 400 4.96 -10.80 -20.02
N ALA A 401 5.27 -11.10 -18.75
CA ALA A 401 4.87 -10.27 -17.62
C ALA A 401 5.49 -8.88 -17.67
N LEU A 402 6.78 -8.78 -18.03
CA LEU A 402 7.45 -7.50 -18.26
C LEU A 402 6.84 -6.78 -19.46
N ALA A 403 6.59 -7.47 -20.57
CA ALA A 403 6.01 -6.88 -21.77
C ALA A 403 4.63 -6.25 -21.50
N ASP A 404 3.72 -6.95 -20.81
CA ASP A 404 2.38 -6.44 -20.51
C ASP A 404 2.43 -5.18 -19.63
N LYS A 405 3.28 -5.17 -18.60
CA LYS A 405 3.40 -4.02 -17.68
C LYS A 405 4.12 -2.85 -18.33
N LEU A 406 5.17 -3.09 -19.10
CA LEU A 406 5.91 -2.04 -19.81
C LEU A 406 5.10 -1.43 -20.95
N ASP A 407 4.30 -2.21 -21.70
CA ASP A 407 3.37 -1.66 -22.70
C ASP A 407 2.38 -0.70 -22.05
N MET A 408 1.78 -1.11 -20.92
CA MET A 408 0.84 -0.28 -20.19
C MET A 408 1.52 1.02 -19.70
N LEU A 409 2.67 0.92 -19.03
CA LEU A 409 3.39 2.09 -18.53
C LEU A 409 3.81 3.04 -19.65
N THR A 410 4.40 2.51 -20.73
CA THR A 410 4.86 3.36 -21.85
C THR A 410 3.69 3.99 -22.60
N GLY A 411 2.59 3.25 -22.80
CA GLY A 411 1.37 3.73 -23.42
C GLY A 411 0.74 4.89 -22.64
N PHE A 412 0.50 4.72 -21.34
CA PHE A 412 -0.10 5.77 -20.51
C PHE A 412 0.80 7.01 -20.35
N TRP A 413 2.13 6.84 -20.37
CA TRP A 413 3.05 7.98 -20.45
C TRP A 413 2.98 8.73 -21.78
N ALA A 414 2.81 8.01 -22.90
CA ALA A 414 2.73 8.62 -24.22
C ALA A 414 1.47 9.49 -24.42
N ILE A 415 0.40 9.22 -23.67
CA ILE A 415 -0.87 9.96 -23.74
C ILE A 415 -1.09 10.94 -22.57
N ASP A 416 -0.07 11.12 -21.73
CA ASP A 416 -0.04 11.98 -20.54
C ASP A 416 -1.12 11.66 -19.48
N GLU A 417 -1.53 10.39 -19.36
CA GLU A 417 -2.50 9.92 -18.37
C GLU A 417 -1.81 9.20 -17.21
N LYS A 418 -0.99 9.98 -16.50
CA LYS A 418 -0.10 9.49 -15.43
C LYS A 418 -0.82 9.46 -14.07
N PRO A 419 -0.34 8.67 -13.10
CA PRO A 419 -0.89 8.68 -11.74
C PRO A 419 -0.71 10.04 -11.07
N THR A 420 -1.73 10.50 -10.35
CA THR A 420 -1.68 11.74 -9.54
C THR A 420 -1.69 11.38 -8.05
N GLY A 421 -1.28 12.30 -7.17
CA GLY A 421 -1.06 12.04 -5.73
C GLY A 421 -2.10 11.12 -5.07
N SER A 422 -3.40 11.38 -5.27
CA SER A 422 -4.49 10.58 -4.71
C SER A 422 -5.16 9.59 -5.67
N LYS A 423 -4.86 9.61 -6.98
CA LYS A 423 -5.54 8.78 -7.98
C LYS A 423 -4.58 8.00 -8.86
N ASP A 424 -4.83 6.70 -8.97
CA ASP A 424 -4.16 5.80 -9.91
C ASP A 424 -5.21 4.87 -10.55
N PRO A 425 -6.04 5.39 -11.48
CA PRO A 425 -7.20 4.68 -12.01
C PRO A 425 -6.83 3.42 -12.82
N PHE A 426 -5.62 3.39 -13.38
CA PHE A 426 -5.12 2.29 -14.23
C PHE A 426 -4.08 1.42 -13.51
N ALA A 427 -3.92 1.59 -12.19
CA ALA A 427 -2.97 0.83 -11.36
C ALA A 427 -1.51 0.86 -11.87
N LEU A 428 -1.06 1.99 -12.43
CA LEU A 428 0.27 2.13 -13.02
C LEU A 428 1.38 2.07 -11.95
N ARG A 429 1.11 2.50 -10.70
CA ARG A 429 2.06 2.33 -9.59
C ARG A 429 2.29 0.85 -9.29
N ARG A 430 1.22 0.06 -9.32
CA ARG A 430 1.27 -1.38 -9.09
C ARG A 430 2.03 -2.08 -10.22
N ALA A 431 1.80 -1.66 -11.47
CA ALA A 431 2.54 -2.20 -12.61
C ALA A 431 4.04 -1.87 -12.54
N ALA A 432 4.40 -0.63 -12.18
CA ALA A 432 5.80 -0.25 -12.01
C ALA A 432 6.49 -1.03 -10.89
N LEU A 433 5.83 -1.20 -9.73
CA LEU A 433 6.32 -2.07 -8.67
C LEU A 433 6.46 -3.52 -9.14
N GLY A 434 5.55 -4.01 -9.97
CA GLY A 434 5.64 -5.35 -10.53
C GLY A 434 6.86 -5.54 -11.43
N VAL A 435 7.17 -4.57 -12.29
CA VAL A 435 8.41 -4.57 -13.10
C VAL A 435 9.65 -4.54 -12.19
N ILE A 436 9.68 -3.66 -11.18
CA ILE A 436 10.81 -3.58 -10.23
C ILE A 436 11.03 -4.93 -9.56
N ARG A 437 9.98 -5.56 -9.04
CA ARG A 437 10.07 -6.89 -8.40
C ARG A 437 10.56 -7.96 -9.37
N ILE A 438 10.04 -8.02 -10.59
CA ILE A 438 10.51 -9.00 -11.59
C ILE A 438 12.00 -8.81 -11.87
N VAL A 439 12.47 -7.56 -12.00
CA VAL A 439 13.88 -7.25 -12.25
C VAL A 439 14.76 -7.64 -11.07
N LEU A 440 14.38 -7.28 -9.85
CA LEU A 440 15.21 -7.50 -8.67
C LEU A 440 15.21 -8.97 -8.23
N ASP A 441 14.04 -9.60 -8.13
CA ASP A 441 13.90 -10.95 -7.60
C ASP A 441 14.50 -12.00 -8.55
N ASN A 442 14.61 -11.69 -9.86
CA ASN A 442 15.29 -12.53 -10.85
C ASN A 442 16.69 -12.02 -11.25
N GLU A 443 17.22 -11.00 -10.56
CA GLU A 443 18.54 -10.40 -10.82
C GLU A 443 18.79 -10.00 -12.30
N LEU A 444 17.77 -9.43 -12.95
CA LEU A 444 17.83 -9.09 -14.37
C LEU A 444 18.61 -7.79 -14.63
N ARG A 445 19.40 -7.82 -15.70
CA ARG A 445 20.12 -6.66 -16.23
C ARG A 445 19.32 -6.01 -17.36
N LEU A 446 18.37 -5.16 -16.98
CA LEU A 446 17.49 -4.48 -17.93
C LEU A 446 17.77 -2.97 -17.97
N PRO A 447 18.29 -2.44 -19.11
CA PRO A 447 18.42 -1.01 -19.31
C PRO A 447 17.03 -0.41 -19.58
N LEU A 448 16.30 -0.09 -18.51
CA LEU A 448 14.92 0.38 -18.60
C LEU A 448 14.81 1.67 -19.41
N GLY A 449 15.89 2.44 -19.57
CA GLY A 449 15.85 3.68 -20.34
C GLY A 449 15.54 3.47 -21.81
N ARG A 450 15.98 2.34 -22.38
CA ARG A 450 15.66 1.96 -23.77
C ARG A 450 14.21 1.50 -23.91
N LEU A 451 13.68 0.84 -22.88
CA LEU A 451 12.34 0.25 -22.88
C LEU A 451 11.25 1.26 -22.51
N ALA A 452 11.53 2.17 -21.57
CA ALA A 452 10.61 3.18 -21.06
C ALA A 452 10.35 4.33 -22.05
N LYS A 453 11.21 4.50 -23.06
CA LYS A 453 11.14 5.51 -24.13
C LYS A 453 11.08 6.98 -23.68
N THR A 454 10.96 7.26 -22.38
CA THR A 454 10.85 8.60 -21.80
C THR A 454 11.65 8.69 -20.50
N LYS A 455 12.31 9.84 -20.26
CA LYS A 455 13.04 10.10 -19.00
C LYS A 455 12.11 10.21 -17.79
N ASP A 456 10.87 10.65 -18.02
CA ASP A 456 9.86 10.80 -16.98
C ASP A 456 9.43 9.45 -16.38
N LEU A 457 9.25 8.42 -17.21
CA LEU A 457 8.93 7.07 -16.73
C LEU A 457 10.10 6.44 -15.96
N LEU A 458 11.35 6.71 -16.34
CA LEU A 458 12.51 6.30 -15.54
C LEU A 458 12.52 6.95 -14.17
N ALA A 459 12.24 8.26 -14.09
CA ALA A 459 12.11 8.96 -12.81
C ALA A 459 10.98 8.37 -11.96
N PHE A 460 9.88 7.95 -12.60
CA PHE A 460 8.80 7.27 -11.90
C PHE A 460 9.22 5.90 -11.32
N PHE A 461 9.95 5.08 -12.08
CA PHE A 461 10.55 3.84 -11.56
C PHE A 461 11.49 4.11 -10.40
N ALA A 462 12.35 5.13 -10.53
CA ALA A 462 13.24 5.56 -9.47
C ALA A 462 12.45 5.85 -8.19
N ASP A 463 11.44 6.72 -8.26
CA ASP A 463 10.58 7.07 -7.13
C ASP A 463 9.90 5.86 -6.48
N ARG A 464 9.42 4.90 -7.29
CA ARG A 464 8.81 3.66 -6.77
C ARG A 464 9.84 2.78 -6.07
N LEU A 465 11.03 2.61 -6.66
CA LEU A 465 12.12 1.85 -6.04
C LEU A 465 12.55 2.49 -4.72
N LYS A 466 12.59 3.84 -4.61
CA LYS A 466 12.89 4.51 -3.33
C LYS A 466 11.91 4.12 -2.23
N VAL A 467 10.62 4.09 -2.54
CA VAL A 467 9.59 3.72 -1.56
C VAL A 467 9.77 2.27 -1.13
N GLN A 468 9.97 1.35 -2.07
CA GLN A 468 10.18 -0.06 -1.77
C GLN A 468 11.43 -0.30 -0.89
N LEU A 469 12.56 0.32 -1.22
CA LEU A 469 13.79 0.21 -0.44
C LEU A 469 13.62 0.75 0.99
N ARG A 470 12.87 1.86 1.15
CA ARG A 470 12.54 2.41 2.48
C ARG A 470 11.69 1.45 3.30
N GLU A 471 10.69 0.81 2.69
CA GLU A 471 9.87 -0.21 3.34
C GLU A 471 10.70 -1.45 3.76
N GLN A 472 11.77 -1.76 3.02
CA GLN A 472 12.75 -2.80 3.36
C GLN A 472 13.80 -2.34 4.39
N GLY A 473 13.73 -1.10 4.89
CA GLY A 473 14.62 -0.58 5.92
C GLY A 473 15.88 0.12 5.41
N ALA A 474 16.04 0.34 4.11
CA ALA A 474 17.14 1.13 3.58
C ALA A 474 16.97 2.62 3.96
N ARG A 475 18.08 3.28 4.32
CA ARG A 475 18.07 4.72 4.63
C ARG A 475 17.75 5.53 3.38
N HIS A 476 16.87 6.53 3.53
CA HIS A 476 16.36 7.32 2.39
C HIS A 476 17.44 8.13 1.68
N ASP A 477 18.40 8.63 2.44
CA ASP A 477 19.48 9.49 2.00
C ASP A 477 20.51 8.76 1.13
N LEU A 478 20.76 7.47 1.39
CA LEU A 478 21.62 6.60 0.57
C LEU A 478 21.00 6.33 -0.79
N VAL A 479 19.69 6.12 -0.80
CA VAL A 479 18.91 5.97 -2.02
C VAL A 479 19.02 7.25 -2.85
N ASP A 480 18.78 8.42 -2.24
CA ASP A 480 18.88 9.71 -2.92
C ASP A 480 20.30 10.00 -3.44
N ALA A 481 21.34 9.59 -2.70
CA ALA A 481 22.74 9.74 -3.10
C ALA A 481 23.12 8.91 -4.34
N VAL A 482 22.60 7.69 -4.47
CA VAL A 482 22.86 6.84 -5.65
C VAL A 482 22.05 7.31 -6.85
N PHE A 483 20.79 7.70 -6.64
CA PHE A 483 19.92 8.20 -7.71
C PHE A 483 20.33 9.58 -8.26
N ALA A 484 21.10 10.37 -7.50
CA ALA A 484 21.65 11.63 -7.97
C ALA A 484 22.73 11.46 -9.06
N LEU A 485 23.24 10.25 -9.25
CA LEU A 485 24.20 9.94 -10.30
C LEU A 485 23.53 9.93 -11.68
N GLU A 486 24.20 10.50 -12.67
CA GLU A 486 23.71 10.47 -14.04
C GLU A 486 23.80 9.06 -14.65
N GLY A 487 22.92 8.77 -15.61
CA GLY A 487 22.98 7.54 -16.43
C GLY A 487 22.62 6.24 -15.69
N GLN A 488 21.97 6.30 -14.53
CA GLN A 488 21.49 5.10 -13.84
C GLN A 488 20.17 4.62 -14.46
N ASP A 489 20.22 3.59 -15.31
CA ASP A 489 19.04 2.98 -15.94
C ASP A 489 18.85 1.49 -15.63
N ASP A 490 19.69 0.94 -14.73
CA ASP A 490 19.68 -0.45 -14.27
C ASP A 490 19.31 -0.51 -12.78
N LEU A 491 18.11 -0.99 -12.51
CA LEU A 491 17.57 -1.05 -11.15
C LEU A 491 18.38 -1.98 -10.24
N LEU A 492 18.89 -3.10 -10.76
CA LEU A 492 19.65 -4.06 -9.97
C LEU A 492 20.97 -3.45 -9.50
N LEU A 493 21.68 -2.76 -10.40
CA LEU A 493 22.93 -2.08 -10.04
C LEU A 493 22.70 -0.96 -9.03
N ILE A 494 21.59 -0.22 -9.15
CA ILE A 494 21.23 0.82 -8.18
C ILE A 494 21.06 0.19 -6.79
N VAL A 495 20.28 -0.90 -6.68
CA VAL A 495 20.07 -1.58 -5.39
C VAL A 495 21.38 -2.11 -4.82
N ARG A 496 22.18 -2.82 -5.62
CA ARG A 496 23.50 -3.34 -5.19
C ARG A 496 24.42 -2.21 -4.71
N ARG A 497 24.38 -1.04 -5.36
CA ARG A 497 25.17 0.13 -4.97
C ARG A 497 24.67 0.77 -3.67
N VAL A 498 23.36 0.89 -3.49
CA VAL A 498 22.76 1.38 -2.23
C VAL A 498 23.12 0.46 -1.06
N GLU A 499 23.03 -0.85 -1.25
CA GLU A 499 23.40 -1.83 -0.23
C GLU A 499 24.89 -1.78 0.11
N ALA A 500 25.76 -1.71 -0.90
CA ALA A 500 27.20 -1.55 -0.69
C ALA A 500 27.54 -0.25 0.05
N LEU A 501 26.84 0.85 -0.27
CA LEU A 501 27.00 2.14 0.41
C LEU A 501 26.56 2.07 1.86
N GLY A 502 25.41 1.43 2.13
CA GLY A 502 24.92 1.21 3.49
C GLY A 502 25.90 0.41 4.34
N LYS A 503 26.41 -0.71 3.80
CA LYS A 503 27.43 -1.54 4.47
C LYS A 503 28.72 -0.76 4.73
N PHE A 504 29.18 0.04 3.76
CA PHE A 504 30.35 0.88 3.90
C PHE A 504 30.19 1.92 5.02
N LEU A 505 29.07 2.65 5.04
CA LEU A 505 28.82 3.69 6.03
C LEU A 505 28.53 3.16 7.43
N ALA A 506 28.26 1.87 7.58
CA ALA A 506 28.21 1.22 8.89
C ALA A 506 29.62 1.06 9.51
N THR A 507 30.68 1.09 8.69
CA THR A 507 32.07 0.99 9.16
C THR A 507 32.60 2.33 9.70
N GLU A 508 33.60 2.28 10.56
CA GLU A 508 34.29 3.49 11.05
C GLU A 508 34.95 4.27 9.91
N ASP A 509 35.55 3.59 8.93
CA ASP A 509 36.16 4.26 7.78
C ASP A 509 35.13 5.00 6.93
N GLY A 510 33.95 4.42 6.73
CA GLY A 510 32.86 5.05 5.99
C GLY A 510 32.29 6.28 6.69
N LYS A 511 32.06 6.21 8.01
CA LYS A 511 31.60 7.36 8.79
C LYS A 511 32.59 8.53 8.75
N ASN A 512 33.87 8.23 8.93
CA ASN A 512 34.91 9.26 8.94
C ASN A 512 35.12 9.88 7.56
N LEU A 513 35.13 9.07 6.50
CA LEU A 513 35.19 9.59 5.13
C LEU A 513 33.98 10.49 4.82
N LEU A 514 32.76 10.08 5.19
CA LEU A 514 31.55 10.88 5.01
C LEU A 514 31.66 12.24 5.70
N ALA A 515 32.18 12.27 6.94
CA ALA A 515 32.42 13.53 7.67
C ALA A 515 33.43 14.44 6.93
N GLY A 516 34.54 13.88 6.46
CA GLY A 516 35.55 14.61 5.68
C GLY A 516 35.01 15.18 4.36
N VAL A 517 34.25 14.38 3.61
CA VAL A 517 33.64 14.78 2.32
C VAL A 517 32.55 15.83 2.53
N LYS A 518 31.75 15.74 3.59
CA LYS A 518 30.79 16.78 3.97
C LYS A 518 31.47 18.09 4.31
N ARG A 519 32.56 18.04 5.09
CA ARG A 519 33.36 19.24 5.40
C ARG A 519 33.88 19.89 4.13
N ALA A 520 34.46 19.10 3.21
CA ALA A 520 34.90 19.58 1.91
C ALA A 520 33.75 20.22 1.09
N SER A 521 32.62 19.52 0.99
CA SER A 521 31.45 19.98 0.21
C SER A 521 30.81 21.25 0.79
N ASN A 522 30.76 21.39 2.12
CA ASN A 522 30.23 22.57 2.78
C ASN A 522 31.14 23.79 2.58
N ILE A 523 32.45 23.63 2.73
CA ILE A 523 33.42 24.71 2.48
C ILE A 523 33.32 25.17 1.02
N LEU A 524 33.33 24.22 0.08
CA LEU A 524 33.09 24.52 -1.35
C LEU A 524 31.79 25.28 -1.57
N GLY A 525 30.67 24.79 -1.04
CA GLY A 525 29.37 25.41 -1.26
C GLY A 525 29.27 26.83 -0.69
N ILE A 526 29.96 27.13 0.42
CA ILE A 526 30.04 28.48 0.99
C ILE A 526 30.86 29.40 0.08
N GLU A 527 32.06 28.97 -0.32
CA GLU A 527 32.95 29.79 -1.13
C GLU A 527 32.42 29.96 -2.57
N GLU A 528 31.83 28.93 -3.18
CA GLU A 528 31.19 28.99 -4.51
C GLU A 528 30.04 30.02 -4.52
N LYS A 529 29.23 30.08 -3.45
CA LYS A 529 28.16 31.08 -3.30
C LYS A 529 28.71 32.49 -3.08
N LYS A 530 29.73 32.63 -2.24
CA LYS A 530 30.36 33.91 -1.91
C LYS A 530 31.01 34.53 -3.15
N ASP A 531 31.72 33.72 -3.93
CA ASP A 531 32.50 34.17 -5.08
C ASP A 531 31.69 34.09 -6.39
N LYS A 532 30.45 33.58 -6.35
CA LYS A 532 29.56 33.36 -7.51
C LYS A 532 30.24 32.61 -8.66
N LYS A 533 31.14 31.68 -8.34
CA LYS A 533 31.94 30.89 -9.29
C LYS A 533 32.01 29.44 -8.80
N GLN A 534 32.07 28.49 -9.74
CA GLN A 534 32.38 27.10 -9.43
C GLN A 534 33.89 26.84 -9.49
N TYR A 535 34.41 26.07 -8.54
CA TYR A 535 35.82 25.66 -8.51
C TYR A 535 35.99 24.29 -9.18
N SER A 536 35.65 24.20 -10.45
CA SER A 536 35.82 22.98 -11.25
C SER A 536 37.21 22.92 -11.91
N GLY A 537 37.69 21.70 -12.16
CA GLY A 537 38.99 21.43 -12.79
C GLY A 537 40.10 21.03 -11.82
N ALA A 538 41.18 20.49 -12.38
CA ALA A 538 42.30 19.97 -11.59
C ALA A 538 43.09 21.10 -10.90
N PRO A 539 43.61 20.85 -9.69
CA PRO A 539 44.55 21.77 -9.04
C PRO A 539 45.85 21.85 -9.84
N GLU A 540 46.48 23.01 -9.82
CA GLU A 540 47.81 23.23 -10.39
C GLU A 540 48.87 22.63 -9.46
N THR A 541 49.59 21.61 -9.94
CA THR A 541 50.60 20.89 -9.17
C THR A 541 51.69 21.81 -8.61
N ALA A 542 52.07 22.84 -9.37
CA ALA A 542 53.08 23.83 -8.96
C ALA A 542 52.65 24.70 -7.76
N LYS A 543 51.35 24.72 -7.43
CA LYS A 543 50.77 25.50 -6.32
C LYS A 543 50.38 24.62 -5.11
N LEU A 544 50.78 23.35 -5.10
CA LEU A 544 50.65 22.46 -3.93
C LEU A 544 51.93 22.59 -3.09
N THR A 545 51.91 23.48 -2.12
CA THR A 545 53.08 23.88 -1.32
C THR A 545 53.26 23.03 -0.07
N ALA A 546 52.19 22.48 0.50
CA ALA A 546 52.26 21.62 1.68
C ALA A 546 52.36 20.13 1.30
N PRO A 547 53.14 19.31 2.04
CA PRO A 547 53.20 17.85 1.83
C PRO A 547 51.82 17.18 1.87
N GLU A 548 50.93 17.66 2.73
CA GLU A 548 49.56 17.16 2.88
C GLU A 548 48.69 17.44 1.64
N GLU A 549 48.91 18.54 0.93
CA GLU A 549 48.19 18.86 -0.32
C GLU A 549 48.60 17.91 -1.44
N GLN A 550 49.90 17.61 -1.55
CA GLN A 550 50.45 16.69 -2.55
C GLN A 550 50.01 15.25 -2.27
N ALA A 551 50.02 14.85 -0.99
CA ALA A 551 49.54 13.54 -0.56
C ALA A 551 48.04 13.36 -0.87
N LEU A 552 47.22 14.38 -0.58
CA LEU A 552 45.80 14.36 -0.88
C LEU A 552 45.53 14.30 -2.39
N ALA A 553 46.20 15.12 -3.20
CA ALA A 553 46.03 15.10 -4.67
C ALA A 553 46.37 13.73 -5.27
N THR A 554 47.47 13.12 -4.79
CA THR A 554 47.88 11.76 -5.22
C THR A 554 46.84 10.72 -4.81
N ALA A 555 46.37 10.78 -3.55
CA ALA A 555 45.39 9.84 -3.04
C ALA A 555 44.03 9.96 -3.75
N VAL A 556 43.56 11.17 -4.06
CA VAL A 556 42.33 11.42 -4.81
C VAL A 556 42.43 10.88 -6.23
N ALA A 557 43.54 11.14 -6.93
CA ALA A 557 43.75 10.60 -8.27
C ALA A 557 43.75 9.05 -8.28
N ALA A 558 44.43 8.42 -7.31
CA ALA A 558 44.47 6.97 -7.16
C ALA A 558 43.09 6.39 -6.82
N ALA A 559 42.40 6.95 -5.82
CA ALA A 559 41.08 6.47 -5.40
C ALA A 559 40.04 6.61 -6.52
N LYS A 560 40.05 7.73 -7.25
CA LYS A 560 39.16 7.93 -8.40
C LYS A 560 39.40 6.87 -9.47
N LYS A 561 40.66 6.60 -9.82
CA LYS A 561 41.02 5.56 -10.81
C LYS A 561 40.59 4.16 -10.34
N ASP A 562 40.93 3.79 -9.11
CA ASP A 562 40.62 2.47 -8.54
C ASP A 562 39.10 2.26 -8.41
N ALA A 563 38.36 3.27 -7.93
CA ALA A 563 36.91 3.21 -7.81
C ALA A 563 36.22 3.15 -9.18
N SER A 564 36.64 3.95 -10.16
CA SER A 564 36.07 3.84 -11.51
C SER A 564 36.35 2.48 -12.14
N ALA A 565 37.53 1.90 -11.93
CA ALA A 565 37.88 0.57 -12.44
C ALA A 565 37.07 -0.56 -11.78
N THR A 566 36.74 -0.44 -10.50
CA THR A 566 35.95 -1.43 -9.75
C THR A 566 34.44 -1.27 -10.00
N VAL A 567 33.94 -0.03 -10.10
CA VAL A 567 32.56 0.26 -10.56
C VAL A 567 32.31 -0.27 -11.96
N ALA A 568 33.27 -0.15 -12.88
CA ALA A 568 33.18 -0.73 -14.22
C ALA A 568 33.12 -2.26 -14.22
N LYS A 569 33.58 -2.92 -13.14
CA LYS A 569 33.46 -4.36 -12.89
C LYS A 569 32.25 -4.71 -12.00
N GLU A 570 31.42 -3.71 -11.68
CA GLU A 570 30.24 -3.85 -10.81
C GLU A 570 30.57 -4.28 -9.37
N ASP A 571 31.84 -4.14 -8.96
CA ASP A 571 32.30 -4.41 -7.61
C ASP A 571 32.21 -3.12 -6.77
N PHE A 572 30.98 -2.84 -6.31
CA PHE A 572 30.72 -1.66 -5.50
C PHE A 572 31.39 -1.72 -4.13
N ALA A 573 31.62 -2.91 -3.57
CA ALA A 573 32.30 -3.05 -2.28
C ALA A 573 33.79 -2.69 -2.38
N ALA A 574 34.47 -3.13 -3.44
CA ALA A 574 35.84 -2.73 -3.71
C ALA A 574 35.94 -1.23 -4.04
N ALA A 575 34.95 -0.67 -4.76
CA ALA A 575 34.90 0.78 -5.02
C ALA A 575 34.82 1.60 -3.72
N MET A 576 33.98 1.17 -2.77
CA MET A 576 33.89 1.81 -1.45
C MET A 576 35.20 1.64 -0.65
N SER A 577 35.84 0.48 -0.74
CA SER A 577 37.13 0.22 -0.08
C SER A 577 38.26 1.07 -0.66
N ALA A 578 38.25 1.34 -1.96
CA ALA A 578 39.18 2.28 -2.60
C ALA A 578 38.95 3.71 -2.09
N MET A 579 37.69 4.12 -1.91
CA MET A 579 37.32 5.42 -1.34
C MET A 579 37.73 5.56 0.12
N ALA A 580 37.66 4.49 0.92
CA ALA A 580 38.08 4.47 2.32
C ALA A 580 39.53 4.94 2.53
N LYS A 581 40.42 4.68 1.56
CA LYS A 581 41.83 5.11 1.58
C LYS A 581 41.99 6.63 1.61
N LEU A 582 40.96 7.40 1.23
CA LEU A 582 40.98 8.86 1.29
C LEU A 582 40.87 9.41 2.71
N ARG A 583 40.40 8.63 3.68
CA ARG A 583 40.21 9.06 5.07
C ARG A 583 41.47 9.72 5.63
N GLY A 584 42.60 8.99 5.66
CA GLY A 584 43.85 9.47 6.25
C GLY A 584 44.35 10.78 5.61
N PRO A 585 44.49 10.85 4.27
CA PRO A 585 44.87 12.08 3.56
C PRO A 585 43.91 13.25 3.77
N VAL A 586 42.60 13.01 3.82
CA VAL A 586 41.59 14.06 4.04
C VAL A 586 41.68 14.62 5.46
N ASP A 587 41.82 13.75 6.47
CA ASP A 587 41.98 14.16 7.86
C ASP A 587 43.26 14.98 8.05
N ALA A 588 44.40 14.51 7.50
CA ALA A 588 45.67 15.21 7.57
C ALA A 588 45.65 16.58 6.88
N PHE A 589 44.98 16.69 5.73
CA PHE A 589 44.78 17.96 5.04
C PHE A 589 43.99 18.94 5.92
N PHE A 590 42.88 18.49 6.51
CA PHE A 590 42.04 19.39 7.32
C PHE A 590 42.61 19.77 8.68
N ASP A 591 43.53 18.97 9.22
CA ASP A 591 44.25 19.24 10.47
C ASP A 591 45.38 20.27 10.24
N LYS A 592 46.10 20.17 9.12
CA LYS A 592 47.34 20.93 8.89
C LYS A 592 47.25 22.03 7.84
N VAL A 593 46.24 22.01 6.97
CA VAL A 593 46.11 22.95 5.85
C VAL A 593 44.91 23.87 6.04
N LYS A 594 45.18 25.19 6.08
CA LYS A 594 44.14 26.22 6.15
C LYS A 594 43.56 26.48 4.75
N VAL A 595 42.34 26.02 4.47
CA VAL A 595 41.72 26.19 3.14
C VAL A 595 41.57 27.65 2.73
N ASN A 596 41.17 28.52 3.66
CA ASN A 596 41.03 29.96 3.41
C ASN A 596 42.38 30.66 3.60
N ASP A 597 43.27 30.48 2.63
CA ASP A 597 44.57 31.15 2.57
C ASP A 597 44.44 32.63 2.21
N ASP A 598 45.40 33.44 2.66
CA ASP A 598 45.45 34.87 2.36
C ASP A 598 45.90 35.12 0.90
N ASP A 599 46.67 34.19 0.32
CA ASP A 599 46.95 34.16 -1.12
C ASP A 599 45.77 33.59 -1.91
N LYS A 600 45.19 34.42 -2.78
CA LYS A 600 44.05 34.05 -3.64
C LYS A 600 44.34 32.86 -4.55
N ALA A 601 45.55 32.75 -5.10
CA ALA A 601 45.91 31.67 -6.01
C ALA A 601 46.04 30.33 -5.28
N VAL A 602 46.59 30.34 -4.06
CA VAL A 602 46.69 29.15 -3.19
C VAL A 602 45.31 28.73 -2.71
N ARG A 603 44.48 29.69 -2.26
CA ARG A 603 43.08 29.44 -1.88
C ARG A 603 42.29 28.79 -3.01
N GLU A 604 42.36 29.35 -4.23
CA GLU A 604 41.67 28.76 -5.39
C GLU A 604 42.17 27.33 -5.69
N ASN A 605 43.47 27.07 -5.54
CA ASN A 605 44.03 25.73 -5.74
C ASN A 605 43.52 24.72 -4.71
N ARG A 606 43.46 25.11 -3.42
CA ARG A 606 42.90 24.30 -2.33
C ARG A 606 41.41 24.02 -2.55
N LEU A 607 40.64 24.98 -3.06
CA LEU A 607 39.23 24.79 -3.39
C LEU A 607 39.03 23.82 -4.57
N LYS A 608 39.90 23.87 -5.59
CA LYS A 608 39.93 22.87 -6.66
C LYS A 608 40.24 21.47 -6.11
N LEU A 609 41.17 21.34 -5.17
CA LEU A 609 41.49 20.07 -4.51
C LEU A 609 40.29 19.50 -3.72
N LEU A 610 39.54 20.35 -3.01
CA LEU A 610 38.27 19.95 -2.39
C LEU A 610 37.24 19.49 -3.43
N SER A 611 37.24 20.12 -4.61
CA SER A 611 36.31 19.80 -5.70
C SER A 611 36.63 18.41 -6.27
N GLU A 612 37.91 18.06 -6.36
CA GLU A 612 38.32 16.71 -6.77
C GLU A 612 37.89 15.63 -5.76
N ILE A 613 37.89 15.91 -4.45
CA ILE A 613 37.32 14.98 -3.45
C ILE A 613 35.83 14.74 -3.76
N ARG A 614 35.06 15.82 -3.97
CA ARG A 614 33.64 15.74 -4.32
C ARG A 614 33.43 14.92 -5.59
N GLU A 615 34.21 15.16 -6.64
CA GLU A 615 34.14 14.43 -7.91
C GLU A 615 34.61 12.97 -7.81
N ALA A 616 35.59 12.65 -6.97
CA ALA A 616 36.02 11.28 -6.75
C ALA A 616 34.92 10.44 -6.12
N THR A 617 34.24 10.97 -5.09
CA THR A 617 33.13 10.26 -4.42
C THR A 617 31.92 10.07 -5.33
N ARG A 618 31.69 10.97 -6.29
CA ARG A 618 30.65 10.84 -7.33
C ARG A 618 30.83 9.63 -8.25
N ALA A 619 32.00 9.01 -8.30
CA ALA A 619 32.14 7.71 -8.97
C ALA A 619 31.24 6.63 -8.35
N VAL A 620 30.85 6.81 -7.09
CA VAL A 620 30.16 5.79 -6.30
C VAL A 620 28.82 6.29 -5.75
N ALA A 621 28.73 7.51 -5.24
CA ALA A 621 27.47 8.14 -4.81
C ALA A 621 27.62 9.66 -4.68
N ASP A 622 26.52 10.40 -4.67
CA ASP A 622 26.56 11.81 -4.25
C ASP A 622 26.52 11.92 -2.72
N PHE A 623 27.70 11.93 -2.10
CA PHE A 623 27.83 12.00 -0.64
C PHE A 623 27.23 13.30 -0.03
N SER A 624 27.00 14.34 -0.84
CA SER A 624 26.36 15.57 -0.37
C SER A 624 24.86 15.38 -0.04
N ARG A 625 24.24 14.32 -0.56
CA ARG A 625 22.84 13.96 -0.34
C ARG A 625 22.63 13.08 0.88
N ILE A 626 23.71 12.56 1.46
CA ILE A 626 23.67 11.64 2.60
C ILE A 626 23.46 12.45 3.88
N GLU A 627 22.45 12.12 4.67
CA GLU A 627 22.18 12.72 5.97
C GLU A 627 23.12 12.12 7.03
N GLY A 628 23.49 12.93 8.02
CA GLY A 628 24.53 12.62 9.01
C GLY A 628 23.89 12.24 10.32
#